data_AF-X1P2L3-F1
#
_entry.id   AF-X1P2L3-F1
#
_cell.length_a   1.000
_cell.length_b   1.000
_cell.length_c   1.000
_cell.angle_alpha   90.00
_cell.angle_beta   90.00
_cell.angle_gamma   90.00
#
_symmetry.space_group_name_H-M   'P 1'
#
loop_
_entity.id
_entity.type
_entity.pdbx_description
1 polymer ?
#
loop_
_entity_poly.entity_id
_entity_poly.type
_entity_poly.pdbx_seq_one_letter_code
_entity_poly.pdbx_strand_id
1 'polypeptide(L)'
;MKIDILTLFPAMFKGPFDESIIKRACDKGLVKIAVHNLRKWTKDKHKTVDDRPFGGGVGMVLMIEPIDDALKELRQKNSHVILLTPQGRLFNQRSAKKLSQKAHLIFICGHYEGVDERIREHLVDEEISI
;
A
#
# COMPACT_ATOMS: atom_id res chain seq x y z
N MET A 1 0.46 -15.77 6.98
CA MET A 1 0.92 -14.56 6.28
C MET A 1 0.02 -13.39 6.65
N LYS A 2 0.57 -12.19 6.85
CA LYS A 2 -0.18 -10.94 7.03
C LYS A 2 -0.02 -10.03 5.81
N ILE A 3 -1.09 -9.39 5.37
CA ILE A 3 -1.09 -8.41 4.28
C ILE A 3 -1.83 -7.17 4.76
N ASP A 4 -1.14 -6.02 4.79
CA ASP A 4 -1.78 -4.72 4.99
C ASP A 4 -1.80 -3.97 3.65
N ILE A 5 -2.92 -3.34 3.32
CA ILE A 5 -3.10 -2.58 2.08
C ILE A 5 -3.46 -1.15 2.46
N LEU A 6 -2.62 -0.20 2.08
CA LEU A 6 -2.83 1.23 2.26
C LEU A 6 -3.44 1.82 1.00
N THR A 7 -4.65 2.35 1.11
CA THR A 7 -5.41 2.87 -0.04
C THR A 7 -6.28 4.05 0.36
N LEU A 8 -6.73 4.83 -0.62
CA LEU A 8 -7.80 5.82 -0.43
C LEU A 8 -9.20 5.24 -0.55
N PHE A 9 -9.35 4.02 -1.09
CA PHE A 9 -10.65 3.42 -1.39
C PHE A 9 -10.76 1.98 -0.87
N PRO A 10 -10.87 1.76 0.45
CA PRO A 10 -10.96 0.42 1.02
C PRO A 10 -12.13 -0.41 0.46
N ALA A 11 -13.23 0.24 0.13
CA ALA A 11 -14.42 -0.43 -0.40
C ALA A 11 -14.17 -1.16 -1.73
N MET A 12 -13.16 -0.78 -2.52
CA MET A 12 -12.80 -1.47 -3.77
C MET A 12 -12.31 -2.90 -3.56
N PHE A 13 -11.83 -3.20 -2.35
CA PHE A 13 -11.32 -4.52 -2.00
C PHE A 13 -12.42 -5.45 -1.48
N LYS A 14 -13.63 -4.91 -1.22
CA LYS A 14 -14.81 -5.69 -0.88
C LYS A 14 -15.28 -6.47 -2.10
N GLY A 15 -15.57 -7.75 -1.94
CA GLY A 15 -15.91 -8.64 -3.05
C GLY A 15 -14.72 -9.52 -3.45
N PRO A 16 -13.66 -9.01 -4.13
CA PRO A 16 -12.51 -9.83 -4.51
C PRO A 16 -11.89 -10.59 -3.34
N PHE A 17 -11.87 -10.02 -2.12
CA PHE A 17 -11.35 -10.69 -0.93
C PHE A 17 -12.38 -11.39 -0.07
N ASP A 18 -13.67 -11.13 -0.31
CA ASP A 18 -14.77 -11.69 0.48
C ASP A 18 -15.41 -12.91 -0.17
N GLU A 19 -14.89 -13.35 -1.31
CA GLU A 19 -15.44 -14.47 -2.08
C GLU A 19 -14.45 -15.62 -2.28
N SER A 20 -14.99 -16.82 -2.51
CA SER A 20 -14.27 -18.00 -2.98
C SER A 20 -13.00 -18.38 -2.15
N ILE A 21 -11.87 -18.63 -2.81
CA ILE A 21 -10.63 -19.15 -2.21
C ILE A 21 -10.03 -18.15 -1.21
N ILE A 22 -10.07 -16.85 -1.50
CA ILE A 22 -9.49 -15.83 -0.63
C ILE A 22 -10.27 -15.76 0.68
N LYS A 23 -11.61 -15.71 0.61
CA LYS A 23 -12.48 -15.75 1.80
C LYS A 23 -12.20 -16.97 2.66
N ARG A 24 -12.15 -18.17 2.06
CA ARG A 24 -11.88 -19.42 2.80
C ARG A 24 -10.50 -19.42 3.47
N ALA A 25 -9.50 -18.81 2.86
CA ALA A 25 -8.17 -18.70 3.44
C ALA A 25 -8.16 -17.74 4.65
N CYS A 26 -8.90 -16.63 4.56
CA CYS A 26 -9.11 -15.70 5.67
C CYS A 26 -9.91 -16.34 6.82
N ASP A 27 -11.03 -17.00 6.52
CA ASP A 27 -11.89 -17.68 7.52
C ASP A 27 -11.12 -18.77 8.29
N LYS A 28 -10.19 -19.46 7.62
CA LYS A 28 -9.31 -20.47 8.23
C LYS A 28 -8.06 -19.90 8.89
N GLY A 29 -7.87 -18.58 8.87
CA GLY A 29 -6.71 -17.90 9.46
C GLY A 29 -5.37 -18.18 8.75
N LEU A 30 -5.39 -18.71 7.52
CA LEU A 30 -4.16 -19.01 6.76
C LEU A 30 -3.48 -17.72 6.25
N VAL A 31 -4.30 -16.71 5.97
CA VAL A 31 -3.88 -15.36 5.61
C VAL A 31 -4.74 -14.34 6.36
N LYS A 32 -4.13 -13.25 6.81
CA LYS A 32 -4.84 -12.10 7.36
C LYS A 32 -4.64 -10.91 6.44
N ILE A 33 -5.71 -10.43 5.82
CA ILE A 33 -5.71 -9.25 4.96
C ILE A 33 -6.40 -8.11 5.69
N ALA A 34 -5.74 -6.97 5.81
CA ALA A 34 -6.30 -5.75 6.39
C ALA A 34 -6.17 -4.60 5.38
N VAL A 35 -7.29 -3.94 5.08
CA VAL A 35 -7.35 -2.83 4.15
C VAL A 35 -7.59 -1.56 4.94
N HIS A 36 -6.68 -0.59 4.80
CA HIS A 36 -6.67 0.63 5.58
C HIS A 36 -6.88 1.85 4.70
N ASN A 37 -7.76 2.76 5.15
CA ASN A 37 -7.88 4.07 4.53
C ASN A 37 -6.72 4.96 5.00
N LEU A 38 -5.87 5.42 4.09
CA LEU A 38 -4.76 6.33 4.42
C LEU A 38 -5.23 7.61 5.13
N ARG A 39 -6.48 8.03 4.89
CA ARG A 39 -7.11 9.17 5.58
C ARG A 39 -7.14 9.03 7.10
N LYS A 40 -6.97 7.82 7.66
CA LYS A 40 -6.85 7.59 9.11
C LYS A 40 -5.65 8.31 9.72
N TRP A 41 -4.54 8.44 8.98
CA TRP A 41 -3.27 8.99 9.47
C TRP A 41 -3.05 10.45 9.09
N THR A 42 -4.12 11.13 8.71
CA THR A 42 -4.09 12.58 8.44
C THR A 42 -4.27 13.35 9.74
N LYS A 43 -3.70 14.55 9.81
CA LYS A 43 -3.71 15.38 11.03
C LYS A 43 -4.68 16.56 10.95
N ASP A 44 -5.16 16.87 9.75
CA ASP A 44 -6.09 17.96 9.50
C ASP A 44 -7.56 17.49 9.52
N LYS A 45 -8.46 18.43 9.79
CA LYS A 45 -9.91 18.17 9.86
C LYS A 45 -10.50 17.67 8.52
N HIS A 46 -9.89 18.05 7.39
CA HIS A 46 -10.37 17.72 6.05
C HIS A 46 -9.86 16.35 5.57
N LYS A 47 -8.98 15.70 6.34
CA LYS A 47 -8.36 14.42 6.01
C LYS A 47 -7.62 14.45 4.68
N THR A 48 -6.81 15.48 4.52
CA THR A 48 -6.04 15.76 3.31
C THR A 48 -4.90 14.75 3.21
N VAL A 49 -4.73 14.13 2.05
CA VAL A 49 -3.77 13.05 1.79
C VAL A 49 -2.81 13.36 0.65
N ASP A 50 -3.03 14.47 -0.02
CA ASP A 50 -2.36 14.91 -1.23
C ASP A 50 -2.01 16.39 -1.14
N ASP A 51 -0.96 16.78 -1.85
CA ASP A 51 -0.59 18.18 -2.02
C ASP A 51 -0.04 18.42 -3.42
N ARG A 52 0.13 19.70 -3.79
CA ARG A 52 0.72 20.09 -5.05
C ARG A 52 2.20 19.71 -5.10
N PRO A 53 2.70 19.23 -6.25
CA PRO A 53 4.12 18.99 -6.42
C PRO A 53 4.93 20.29 -6.28
N PHE A 54 6.05 20.23 -5.57
CA PHE A 54 7.04 21.30 -5.59
C PHE A 54 7.60 21.48 -7.01
N GLY A 55 7.90 22.73 -7.38
CA GLY A 55 8.32 23.07 -8.75
C GLY A 55 7.17 23.35 -9.72
N GLY A 56 5.91 23.16 -9.28
CA GLY A 56 4.72 23.37 -10.11
C GLY A 56 4.37 22.14 -10.96
N GLY A 57 3.48 22.32 -11.93
CA GLY A 57 2.90 21.23 -12.73
C GLY A 57 1.40 21.08 -12.49
N VAL A 58 0.82 20.07 -13.14
CA VAL A 58 -0.60 19.72 -12.99
C VAL A 58 -0.77 18.56 -12.03
N GLY A 59 -1.97 18.44 -11.46
CA GLY A 59 -2.31 17.32 -10.58
C GLY A 59 -1.82 17.48 -9.15
N MET A 60 -1.93 16.39 -8.40
CA MET A 60 -1.61 16.29 -6.98
C MET A 60 -0.74 15.04 -6.76
N VAL A 61 0.00 15.01 -5.65
CA VAL A 61 0.86 13.88 -5.27
C VAL A 61 0.51 13.48 -3.84
N LEU A 62 0.49 12.17 -3.55
CA LEU A 62 0.29 11.70 -2.18
C LEU A 62 1.39 12.22 -1.25
N MET A 63 0.97 12.81 -0.14
CA MET A 63 1.87 13.30 0.90
C MET A 63 2.60 12.15 1.59
N ILE A 64 3.85 12.40 1.98
CA ILE A 64 4.65 11.45 2.76
C ILE A 64 4.07 11.20 4.16
N GLU A 65 3.53 12.23 4.82
CA GLU A 65 3.21 12.16 6.25
C GLU A 65 2.17 11.08 6.61
N PRO A 66 1.00 10.97 5.94
CA PRO A 66 0.04 9.92 6.26
C PRO A 66 0.58 8.50 5.99
N ILE A 67 1.47 8.36 5.00
CA ILE A 67 2.08 7.06 4.65
C ILE A 67 3.13 6.68 5.69
N ASP A 68 4.01 7.60 6.08
CA ASP A 68 5.02 7.38 7.11
C ASP A 68 4.38 7.04 8.46
N ASP A 69 3.34 7.78 8.86
CA ASP A 69 2.61 7.51 10.10
C ASP A 69 1.86 6.17 10.06
N ALA A 70 1.32 5.76 8.91
CA ALA A 70 0.75 4.43 8.72
C ALA A 70 1.81 3.32 8.86
N LEU A 71 2.98 3.52 8.27
CA LEU A 71 4.08 2.55 8.34
C LEU A 71 4.66 2.46 9.74
N LYS A 72 4.77 3.56 10.50
CA LYS A 72 5.16 3.52 11.92
C LYS A 72 4.23 2.65 12.77
N GLU A 73 2.93 2.69 12.50
CA GLU A 73 1.94 1.87 13.22
C GLU A 73 1.97 0.40 12.78
N LEU A 74 2.07 0.14 11.46
CA LEU A 74 1.83 -1.19 10.90
C LEU A 74 3.10 -2.01 10.70
N ARG A 75 4.25 -1.38 10.42
CA ARG A 75 5.49 -2.06 10.07
C ARG A 75 6.08 -2.80 11.28
N GLN A 76 6.53 -4.01 11.01
CA GLN A 76 7.23 -4.90 11.93
C GLN A 76 8.63 -5.19 11.37
N LYS A 77 9.50 -5.79 12.20
CA LYS A 77 10.89 -6.10 11.82
C LYS A 77 11.02 -6.93 10.53
N ASN A 78 10.02 -7.74 10.20
CA ASN A 78 10.00 -8.63 9.03
C ASN A 78 8.98 -8.22 7.96
N SER A 79 8.43 -7.00 8.02
CA SER A 79 7.57 -6.47 6.98
C SER A 79 8.35 -6.20 5.71
N HIS A 80 7.71 -6.46 4.58
CA HIS A 80 8.21 -6.08 3.25
C HIS A 80 7.21 -5.08 2.64
N VAL A 81 7.62 -3.83 2.50
CA VAL A 81 6.81 -2.70 2.03
C VAL A 81 6.98 -2.55 0.52
N ILE A 82 5.85 -2.51 -0.19
CA ILE A 82 5.79 -2.49 -1.65
C ILE A 82 4.99 -1.28 -2.10
N LEU A 83 5.58 -0.46 -2.96
CA LEU A 83 4.85 0.56 -3.70
C LEU A 83 4.33 -0.01 -5.01
N LEU A 84 3.02 0.10 -5.22
CA LEU A 84 2.39 -0.24 -6.50
C LEU A 84 2.44 0.98 -7.41
N THR A 85 3.18 0.86 -8.52
CA THR A 85 3.52 1.99 -9.38
C THR A 85 3.91 1.51 -10.79
N PRO A 86 3.52 2.22 -11.86
CA PRO A 86 3.86 1.82 -13.23
C PRO A 86 5.36 1.85 -13.51
N GLN A 87 6.15 2.63 -12.77
CA GLN A 87 7.62 2.66 -12.85
C GLN A 87 8.29 1.46 -12.17
N GLY A 88 7.53 0.62 -11.47
CA GLY A 88 8.04 -0.52 -10.73
C GLY A 88 8.46 -1.69 -11.62
N ARG A 89 9.13 -2.67 -11.02
CA ARG A 89 9.49 -3.92 -11.70
C ARG A 89 8.24 -4.68 -12.09
N LEU A 90 8.20 -5.20 -13.32
CA LEU A 90 7.07 -5.99 -13.81
C LEU A 90 6.81 -7.22 -12.93
N PHE A 91 5.57 -7.36 -12.49
CA PHE A 91 5.08 -8.47 -11.71
C PHE A 91 4.94 -9.70 -12.60
N ASN A 92 5.42 -10.83 -12.11
CA ASN A 92 5.31 -12.11 -12.79
C ASN A 92 5.26 -13.24 -11.76
N GLN A 93 5.07 -14.47 -12.23
CA GLN A 93 4.93 -15.63 -11.36
C GLN A 93 6.13 -15.85 -10.43
N ARG A 94 7.35 -15.48 -10.86
CA ARG A 94 8.55 -15.55 -10.01
C ARG A 94 8.48 -14.53 -8.88
N SER A 95 8.02 -13.31 -9.16
CA SER A 95 7.75 -12.29 -8.14
C SER A 95 6.69 -12.79 -7.15
N ALA A 96 5.58 -13.36 -7.62
CA ALA A 96 4.54 -13.93 -6.76
C ALA A 96 5.10 -15.00 -5.80
N LYS A 97 5.91 -15.93 -6.30
CA LYS A 97 6.55 -16.98 -5.47
C LYS A 97 7.51 -16.40 -4.44
N LYS A 98 8.27 -15.36 -4.78
CA LYS A 98 9.17 -14.65 -3.83
C LYS A 98 8.36 -13.97 -2.73
N LEU A 99 7.31 -13.23 -3.10
CA LEU A 99 6.47 -12.51 -2.15
C LEU A 99 5.67 -13.47 -1.26
N SER A 100 5.27 -14.64 -1.76
CA SER A 100 4.52 -15.62 -0.96
C SER A 100 5.29 -16.22 0.21
N GLN A 101 6.61 -16.06 0.25
CA GLN A 101 7.46 -16.48 1.37
C GLN A 101 7.58 -15.42 2.47
N LYS A 102 7.06 -14.20 2.25
CA LYS A 102 7.13 -13.12 3.23
C LYS A 102 6.09 -13.34 4.33
N ALA A 103 6.51 -13.16 5.59
CA ALA A 103 5.62 -13.28 6.73
C ALA A 103 4.59 -12.14 6.75
N HIS A 104 5.01 -10.94 6.36
CA HIS A 104 4.21 -9.72 6.36
C HIS A 104 4.52 -8.86 5.13
N LEU A 105 3.48 -8.57 4.35
CA LEU A 105 3.52 -7.65 3.20
C LEU A 105 2.71 -6.39 3.53
N ILE A 106 3.22 -5.23 3.13
CA ILE A 106 2.48 -3.96 3.17
C ILE A 106 2.47 -3.39 1.76
N PHE A 107 1.29 -3.21 1.18
CA PHE A 107 1.13 -2.61 -0.14
C PHE A 107 0.67 -1.17 -0.02
N ILE A 108 1.38 -0.25 -0.67
CA ILE A 108 0.99 1.15 -0.83
C ILE A 108 0.38 1.30 -2.22
N CYS A 109 -0.91 1.59 -2.28
CA CYS A 109 -1.59 1.91 -3.53
C CYS A 109 -1.37 3.38 -3.87
N GLY A 110 -0.65 3.65 -4.96
CA GLY A 110 -0.53 5.00 -5.53
C GLY A 110 -1.88 5.58 -5.95
N HIS A 111 -1.96 6.90 -6.02
CA HIS A 111 -3.09 7.66 -6.52
C HIS A 111 -2.60 9.00 -7.09
N TYR A 112 -3.47 9.74 -7.78
CA TYR A 112 -3.14 11.02 -8.41
C TYR A 112 -1.96 10.88 -9.39
N GLU A 113 -1.01 11.81 -9.41
CA GLU A 113 0.21 11.71 -10.23
C GLU A 113 1.28 10.79 -9.62
N GLY A 114 1.05 10.29 -8.40
CA GLY A 114 1.96 9.40 -7.70
C GLY A 114 2.12 9.72 -6.22
N VAL A 115 3.33 9.52 -5.72
CA VAL A 115 3.68 9.72 -4.30
C VAL A 115 4.92 10.60 -4.20
N ASP A 116 5.11 11.25 -3.05
CA ASP A 116 6.34 11.98 -2.75
C ASP A 116 7.57 11.06 -2.89
N GLU A 117 8.60 11.51 -3.61
CA GLU A 117 9.78 10.68 -3.94
C GLU A 117 10.51 10.14 -2.70
N ARG A 118 10.44 10.85 -1.56
CA ARG A 118 11.04 10.39 -0.30
C ARG A 118 10.42 9.08 0.21
N ILE A 119 9.19 8.76 -0.22
CA ILE A 119 8.58 7.46 0.06
C ILE A 119 9.34 6.35 -0.66
N ARG A 120 9.71 6.58 -1.93
CA ARG A 120 10.45 5.62 -2.77
C ARG A 120 11.86 5.43 -2.25
N GLU A 121 12.51 6.51 -1.82
CA GLU A 121 13.90 6.47 -1.36
C GLU A 121 14.06 5.90 0.07
N HIS A 122 13.06 6.06 0.94
CA HIS A 122 13.25 5.81 2.38
C HIS A 122 12.25 4.85 3.03
N LEU A 123 11.07 4.67 2.45
CA LEU A 123 9.97 3.97 3.13
C LEU A 123 9.62 2.61 2.54
N VAL A 124 10.07 2.30 1.32
CA VAL A 124 9.68 1.10 0.57
C VAL A 124 10.87 0.17 0.34
N ASP A 125 10.59 -1.14 0.24
CA ASP A 125 11.61 -2.17 0.00
C ASP A 125 11.63 -2.62 -1.48
N GLU A 126 10.52 -2.47 -2.22
CA GLU A 126 10.40 -2.84 -3.64
C GLU A 126 9.28 -2.03 -4.32
N GLU A 127 9.44 -1.72 -5.61
CA GLU A 127 8.41 -1.10 -6.46
C GLU A 127 7.91 -2.11 -7.50
N ILE A 128 6.59 -2.23 -7.68
CA ILE A 128 5.98 -3.23 -8.55
C ILE A 128 4.94 -2.62 -9.50
N SER A 129 5.04 -3.01 -10.77
CA SER A 129 4.06 -2.75 -11.84
C SER A 129 3.40 -4.08 -12.26
N ILE A 130 2.11 -4.10 -12.60
CA ILE A 130 1.36 -5.33 -12.95
C ILE A 130 1.17 -5.51 -14.45
#